data_AF-A0A843WKU9-F1
#
_entry.id   AF-A0A843WKU9-F1
#
_cell.length_a   1.000
_cell.length_b   1.000
_cell.length_c   1.000
_cell.angle_alpha   90.00
_cell.angle_beta   90.00
_cell.angle_gamma   90.00
#
_symmetry.space_group_name_H-M   'P 1'
#
loop_
_entity.id
_entity.type
_entity.pdbx_description
1 polymer ?
#
loop_
_entity_poly.entity_id
_entity_poly.type
_entity_poly.pdbx_seq_one_letter_code
_entity_poly.pdbx_strand_id
1 'polypeptide(L)'
;MVNQSEQHITMAMANENGLTFFITAIYASCLVDRRRQLFDELLDFSYSVNTPWLVGGDFNCVALPSEKLGGSSVNLQSMMDFNAFSSAASLSDAGYIGCSEGKAN
;
A
#
# COMPACT_ATOMS: atom_id res chain seq x y z
N MET A 1 -10.07 17.78 2.09
CA MET A 1 -11.14 16.78 2.27
C MET A 1 -10.48 15.47 2.66
N VAL A 2 -11.09 14.70 3.55
CA VAL A 2 -10.59 13.39 3.99
C VAL A 2 -11.56 12.32 3.48
N ASN A 3 -11.05 11.30 2.79
CA ASN A 3 -11.79 10.09 2.44
C ASN A 3 -11.26 8.95 3.31
N GLN A 4 -12.12 8.12 3.89
CA GLN A 4 -11.72 7.08 4.83
C GLN A 4 -12.59 5.83 4.71
N SER A 5 -11.97 4.68 5.00
CA SER A 5 -12.63 3.38 5.19
C SER A 5 -12.03 2.67 6.41
N GLU A 6 -12.47 1.44 6.69
CA GLU A 6 -11.86 0.61 7.75
C GLU A 6 -10.38 0.28 7.47
N GLN A 7 -9.93 0.40 6.22
CA GLN A 7 -8.60 -0.06 5.77
C GLN A 7 -7.68 1.06 5.29
N HIS A 8 -8.18 2.28 5.06
CA HIS A 8 -7.34 3.40 4.68
C HIS A 8 -7.91 4.76 5.10
N ILE A 9 -7.03 5.75 5.18
CA ILE A 9 -7.39 7.17 5.31
C ILE A 9 -6.60 7.92 4.24
N THR A 10 -7.30 8.70 3.44
CA THR A 10 -6.75 9.52 2.35
C THR A 10 -6.96 11.00 2.63
N MET A 11 -5.88 11.76 2.56
CA MET A 11 -5.84 13.19 2.84
C MET A 11 -5.29 13.96 1.65
N ALA A 12 -5.99 15.03 1.27
CA ALA A 12 -5.46 16.03 0.33
C ALA A 12 -4.57 17.02 1.09
N MET A 13 -3.34 17.18 0.62
CA MET A 13 -2.33 18.05 1.19
C MET A 13 -1.95 19.14 0.18
N ALA A 14 -1.62 20.32 0.68
CA ALA A 14 -1.06 21.40 -0.11
C ALA A 14 0.12 22.01 0.65
N ASN A 15 1.23 22.29 -0.03
CA ASN A 15 2.33 23.06 0.56
C ASN A 15 2.17 24.56 0.28
N GLU A 16 3.01 25.38 0.92
CA GLU A 16 3.01 26.83 0.76
C GLU A 16 3.31 27.28 -0.68
N ASN A 17 3.96 26.42 -1.47
CA ASN A 17 4.30 26.68 -2.88
C ASN A 17 3.16 26.30 -3.84
N GLY A 18 2.00 25.86 -3.33
CA GLY A 18 0.84 25.47 -4.14
C GLY A 18 0.93 24.07 -4.76
N LEU A 19 1.94 23.26 -4.42
CA LEU A 19 1.97 21.84 -4.77
C LEU A 19 0.88 21.13 -3.98
N THR A 20 -0.03 20.48 -4.71
CA THR A 20 -1.07 19.62 -4.13
C THR A 20 -0.72 18.16 -4.36
N PHE A 21 -0.96 17.33 -3.35
CA PHE A 21 -0.72 15.90 -3.41
C PHE A 21 -1.64 15.16 -2.44
N PHE A 22 -1.79 13.86 -2.64
CA PHE A 22 -2.54 13.01 -1.73
C PHE A 22 -1.61 12.12 -0.91
N ILE A 23 -2.00 11.85 0.34
CA ILE A 23 -1.41 10.81 1.16
C ILE A 23 -2.51 9.82 1.53
N THR A 24 -2.30 8.54 1.26
CA THR A 24 -3.13 7.45 1.75
C THR A 24 -2.34 6.61 2.74
N ALA A 25 -2.80 6.59 3.99
CA ALA A 25 -2.32 5.70 5.04
C ALA A 25 -3.17 4.42 5.05
N ILE A 26 -2.54 3.24 5.09
CA ILE A 26 -3.20 1.94 4.97
C ILE A 26 -3.01 1.08 6.23
N TYR A 27 -4.08 0.43 6.64
CA TYR A 27 -4.06 -0.72 7.54
C TYR A 27 -4.98 -1.80 6.98
N ALA A 28 -4.44 -2.63 6.08
CA ALA A 28 -5.22 -3.61 5.32
C ALA A 28 -5.66 -4.79 6.19
N SER A 29 -6.80 -5.38 5.86
CA SER A 29 -7.31 -6.57 6.52
C SER A 29 -6.39 -7.78 6.29
N CYS A 30 -6.31 -8.66 7.29
CA CYS A 30 -5.70 -9.98 7.13
C CYS A 30 -6.49 -10.89 6.17
N LEU A 31 -7.78 -10.62 5.98
CA LEU A 31 -8.66 -11.38 5.09
C LEU A 31 -8.41 -11.00 3.62
N VAL A 32 -8.09 -11.99 2.78
CA VAL A 32 -7.72 -11.79 1.37
C VAL A 32 -8.80 -11.03 0.59
N ASP A 33 -10.07 -11.40 0.78
CA ASP A 33 -11.17 -10.79 0.02
C ASP A 33 -11.38 -9.31 0.38
N ARG A 34 -11.24 -8.94 1.65
CA ARG A 34 -11.31 -7.53 2.08
C ARG A 34 -10.13 -6.73 1.57
N ARG A 35 -8.94 -7.34 1.50
CA ARG A 35 -7.75 -6.68 0.95
C ARG A 35 -7.86 -6.45 -0.56
N ARG A 36 -8.50 -7.36 -1.31
CA ARG A 36 -8.81 -7.13 -2.73
C ARG A 36 -9.75 -5.94 -2.93
N GLN A 37 -10.79 -5.84 -2.11
CA GLN A 37 -11.68 -4.68 -2.13
C GLN A 37 -10.93 -3.37 -1.89
N LEU A 38 -9.99 -3.35 -0.95
CA LEU A 38 -9.09 -2.21 -0.75
C LEU A 38 -8.29 -1.89 -2.02
N PHE A 39 -7.73 -2.89 -2.70
CA PHE A 39 -6.96 -2.67 -3.92
C PHE A 39 -7.82 -2.09 -5.05
N ASP A 40 -9.04 -2.57 -5.20
CA ASP A 40 -9.99 -2.04 -6.19
C ASP A 40 -10.35 -0.58 -5.87
N GLU A 41 -10.66 -0.25 -4.60
CA GLU A 41 -10.94 1.11 -4.14
C GLU A 41 -9.76 2.08 -4.39
N LEU A 42 -8.54 1.64 -4.08
CA LEU A 42 -7.32 2.42 -4.30
C LEU A 42 -7.02 2.58 -5.80
N LEU A 43 -7.31 1.58 -6.62
CA LEU A 43 -7.12 1.63 -8.06
C LEU A 43 -8.11 2.62 -8.70
N ASP A 44 -9.38 2.58 -8.30
CA ASP A 44 -10.39 3.55 -8.72
C ASP A 44 -9.99 4.98 -8.33
N PHE A 45 -9.46 5.15 -7.12
CA PHE A 45 -8.93 6.43 -6.68
C PHE A 45 -7.75 6.88 -7.53
N SER A 46 -6.82 5.97 -7.89
CA SER A 46 -5.67 6.29 -8.74
C SER A 46 -6.07 6.86 -10.10
N TYR A 47 -7.16 6.37 -10.69
CA TYR A 47 -7.69 6.88 -11.96
C TYR A 47 -8.37 8.24 -11.83
N SER A 48 -8.78 8.63 -10.62
CA SER A 48 -9.43 9.92 -10.36
C SER A 48 -8.44 11.06 -10.06
N VAL A 49 -7.16 10.75 -9.82
CA VAL A 49 -6.16 11.70 -9.33
C VAL A 49 -5.11 12.02 -10.39
N ASN A 50 -4.90 13.31 -10.63
CA ASN A 50 -3.89 13.82 -11.58
C ASN A 50 -2.69 14.51 -10.88
N THR A 51 -2.54 14.32 -9.57
CA THR A 51 -1.48 14.91 -8.73
C THR A 51 -0.62 13.81 -8.12
N PRO A 52 0.60 14.11 -7.62
CA PRO A 52 1.38 13.14 -6.86
C PRO A 52 0.57 12.48 -5.75
N TRP A 53 0.76 11.18 -5.57
CA TRP A 53 0.05 10.38 -4.59
C TRP A 53 1.02 9.47 -3.85
N LEU A 54 1.07 9.62 -2.53
CA LEU A 54 1.84 8.77 -1.65
C LEU A 54 0.90 7.74 -1.01
N VAL A 55 1.27 6.47 -1.10
CA VAL A 55 0.53 5.36 -0.51
C VAL A 55 1.47 4.58 0.39
N GLY A 56 1.10 4.37 1.65
CA GLY A 56 1.95 3.65 2.58
C GLY A 56 1.20 3.18 3.83
N GLY A 57 1.74 2.16 4.48
CA GLY A 57 1.14 1.55 5.67
C GLY A 57 1.41 0.05 5.74
N ASP A 58 0.56 -0.66 6.47
CA ASP A 58 0.61 -2.13 6.57
C ASP A 58 -0.40 -2.74 5.60
N PHE A 59 0.10 -3.36 4.54
CA PHE A 59 -0.72 -4.02 3.53
C PHE A 59 -1.07 -5.47 3.88
N ASN A 60 -0.50 -6.04 4.96
CA ASN A 60 -0.66 -7.46 5.31
C ASN A 60 -0.36 -8.42 4.14
N CYS A 61 0.48 -8.01 3.20
CA CYS A 61 0.99 -8.79 2.09
C CYS A 61 2.43 -8.38 1.76
N VAL A 62 3.15 -9.27 1.09
CA VAL A 62 4.52 -9.04 0.64
C VAL A 62 4.53 -8.89 -0.89
N ALA A 63 5.42 -8.07 -1.42
CA ALA A 63 5.68 -7.90 -2.85
C ALA A 63 6.60 -9.01 -3.38
N LEU A 64 7.55 -9.45 -2.55
CA LEU A 64 8.52 -10.49 -2.87
C LEU A 64 8.54 -11.57 -1.79
N PRO A 65 8.75 -12.85 -2.14
CA PRO A 65 8.85 -13.91 -1.14
C PRO A 65 10.00 -13.69 -0.13
N SER A 66 11.06 -13.00 -0.56
CA SER A 66 12.25 -12.69 0.25
C SER A 66 12.00 -11.68 1.38
N GLU A 67 10.92 -10.91 1.32
CA GLU A 67 10.58 -9.93 2.37
C GLU A 67 10.06 -10.63 3.65
N LYS A 68 9.62 -11.88 3.52
CA LYS A 68 9.11 -12.64 4.66
C LYS A 68 10.23 -13.42 5.34
N LEU A 69 10.68 -12.93 6.50
CA LEU A 69 11.65 -13.63 7.34
C LEU A 69 10.93 -14.60 8.31
N GLY A 70 10.71 -15.84 7.85
CA GLY A 70 10.10 -16.91 8.66
C GLY A 70 8.56 -16.94 8.67
N GLY A 71 7.97 -17.75 9.54
CA GLY A 71 6.51 -17.95 9.62
C GLY A 71 5.95 -18.89 8.53
N SER A 72 4.63 -18.85 8.33
CA SER A 72 3.93 -19.67 7.31
C SER A 72 4.37 -19.33 5.88
N SER A 73 4.13 -20.23 4.92
CA SER A 73 4.40 -19.96 3.50
C SER A 73 3.76 -18.65 3.02
N VAL A 74 4.42 -17.99 2.06
CA VAL A 74 3.90 -16.79 1.41
C VAL A 74 2.63 -17.17 0.64
N ASN A 75 1.56 -16.38 0.81
CA ASN A 75 0.38 -16.53 -0.02
C ASN A 75 0.67 -15.91 -1.40
N LEU A 76 1.08 -16.76 -2.34
CA LEU A 76 1.47 -16.34 -3.70
C LEU A 76 0.34 -15.58 -4.41
N GLN A 77 -0.92 -15.97 -4.21
CA GLN A 77 -2.04 -15.27 -4.82
C GLN A 77 -2.15 -13.84 -4.28
N SER A 78 -2.05 -13.65 -2.97
CA SER A 78 -2.08 -12.32 -2.38
C SER A 78 -0.91 -11.45 -2.82
N MET A 79 0.26 -12.03 -3.03
CA MET A 79 1.43 -11.32 -3.56
C MET A 79 1.20 -10.90 -5.01
N MET A 80 0.66 -11.80 -5.85
CA MET A 80 0.30 -11.49 -7.23
C MET A 80 -0.76 -10.38 -7.30
N ASP A 81 -1.79 -10.45 -6.46
CA ASP A 81 -2.84 -9.43 -6.40
C ASP A 81 -2.26 -8.06 -6.00
N PHE A 82 -1.36 -8.03 -5.02
CA PHE A 82 -0.69 -6.80 -4.59
C PHE A 82 0.22 -6.20 -5.67
N ASN A 83 0.99 -7.04 -6.36
CA ASN A 83 1.87 -6.60 -7.45
C ASN A 83 1.07 -6.13 -8.67
N ALA A 84 -0.04 -6.80 -8.98
CA ALA A 84 -0.95 -6.40 -10.06
C ALA A 84 -1.60 -5.05 -9.76
N PHE A 85 -2.10 -4.85 -8.54
CA PHE A 85 -2.60 -3.55 -8.08
C PHE A 85 -1.54 -2.46 -8.17
N SER A 86 -0.36 -2.69 -7.59
CA SER A 86 0.72 -1.70 -7.56
C SER A 86 1.13 -1.28 -8.96
N SER A 87 1.23 -2.24 -9.89
CA SER A 87 1.53 -1.98 -11.30
C SER A 87 0.40 -1.23 -12.00
N ALA A 88 -0.87 -1.60 -11.77
CA ALA A 88 -2.02 -0.97 -12.43
C ALA A 88 -2.22 0.48 -11.97
N ALA A 89 -1.94 0.76 -10.69
CA ALA A 89 -1.96 2.11 -10.12
C ALA A 89 -0.69 2.92 -10.44
N SER A 90 0.25 2.36 -11.21
CA SER A 90 1.54 2.99 -11.56
C SER A 90 2.36 3.44 -10.34
N LEU A 91 2.24 2.70 -9.24
CA LEU A 91 2.98 2.97 -8.01
C LEU A 91 4.43 2.49 -8.16
N SER A 92 5.34 3.24 -7.55
CA SER A 92 6.76 2.90 -7.46
C SER A 92 7.14 2.77 -6.00
N ASP A 93 7.90 1.73 -5.66
CA ASP A 93 8.42 1.57 -4.31
C ASP A 93 9.43 2.67 -3.97
N ALA A 94 9.31 3.25 -2.79
CA ALA A 94 10.22 4.29 -2.30
C ALA A 94 11.56 3.73 -1.81
N GLY A 95 11.71 2.39 -1.76
CA GLY A 95 12.94 1.71 -1.38
C GLY A 95 13.20 1.71 0.13
N TYR A 96 12.16 1.86 0.95
CA TYR A 96 12.31 1.83 2.40
C TYR A 96 12.53 0.40 2.90
N ILE A 97 13.67 0.16 3.53
CA ILE A 97 13.97 -1.09 4.24
C ILE A 97 13.78 -0.83 5.73
N GLY A 98 12.84 -1.56 6.35
CA GLY A 98 12.59 -1.46 7.79
C GLY A 98 13.81 -1.90 8.63
N CYS A 99 13.85 -1.51 9.91
CA CYS A 99 14.86 -1.99 10.83
C CYS A 99 14.76 -3.52 10.99
N SER A 100 15.80 -4.24 10.56
CA SER A 100 15.94 -5.65 10.91
C SER A 100 16.39 -5.77 12.36
N GLU A 101 15.54 -6.31 13.24
CA GLU A 101 16.04 -6.88 14.50
C GLU A 101 16.92 -8.08 14.14
N GLY A 102 18.24 -7.90 14.19
CA GLY A 102 19.18 -8.98 14.04
C GLY A 102 18.91 -10.02 15.14
N LYS A 103 18.38 -11.18 14.75
CA LYS A 103 18.47 -12.35 15.63
C LYS A 103 19.94 -12.74 15.69
N ALA A 104 20.54 -12.47 16.84
CA ALA A 104 21.82 -13.01 17.26
C ALA A 104 21.79 -14.53 17.07
N ASN A 105 22.73 -15.05 16.28
CA ASN A 105 23.25 -16.40 16.35
C ASN A 105 24.77 -16.31 16.29
#